data_AF-F3CKH8-F1
#
_entry.id   AF-F3CKH8-F1
#
_cell.length_a   1.000
_cell.length_b   1.000
_cell.length_c   1.000
_cell.angle_alpha   90.00
_cell.angle_beta   90.00
_cell.angle_gamma   90.00
#
_symmetry.space_group_name_H-M   'P 1'
#
loop_
_entity.id
_entity.type
_entity.pdbx_description
1 polymer ?
#
loop_
_entity_poly.entity_id
_entity_poly.type
_entity_poly.pdbx_seq_one_letter_code
_entity_poly.pdbx_strand_id
1 'polypeptide(L)'
;MSTLETSVIQVGDPSQRWLVRLAQRGSLLVFLAILLGFAVSAPNFLSIGNISNVFAQSAVLGILALGLTCVVIGGGSNVVSGGLDLSLAANLGLCAAVYSSLNNVGFEAWQAIGLTLACGLLVGALNGLAVVLLRLPPLLATLASMNLIAGLELVLTQNTVLATDSALLDSLASGAWLGIPALAWVLLSVAALLWLLIQHQPLS
;
A
#
# COMPACT_ATOMS: atom_id res chain seq x y z
N MET A 1 -2.54 -61.57 15.16
CA MET A 1 -1.07 -61.58 15.02
C MET A 1 -0.78 -61.27 13.56
N SER A 2 -0.13 -60.18 13.13
CA SER A 2 0.83 -59.31 13.79
C SER A 2 0.79 -57.90 13.17
N THR A 3 0.81 -56.88 14.03
CA THR A 3 1.64 -55.67 13.91
C THR A 3 2.15 -55.31 12.50
N LEU A 4 1.43 -54.45 11.79
CA LEU A 4 2.07 -53.56 10.81
C LEU A 4 2.06 -52.17 11.42
N GLU A 5 3.22 -51.87 11.98
CA GLU A 5 3.59 -50.71 12.74
C GLU A 5 3.18 -49.43 12.01
N THR A 6 2.47 -48.58 12.75
CA THR A 6 2.51 -47.15 12.57
C THR A 6 3.98 -46.74 12.45
N SER A 7 4.47 -46.50 11.24
CA SER A 7 5.72 -45.79 10.99
C SER A 7 5.49 -44.34 11.40
N VAL A 8 5.59 -44.13 12.71
CA VAL A 8 5.77 -42.81 13.32
C VAL A 8 6.91 -42.17 12.55
N ILE A 9 6.60 -41.12 11.80
CA ILE A 9 7.60 -40.26 11.17
C ILE A 9 8.56 -39.86 12.29
N GLN A 10 9.76 -40.43 12.25
CA GLN A 10 10.84 -40.12 13.17
C GLN A 10 11.10 -38.63 13.08
N VAL A 11 10.83 -37.95 14.19
CA VAL A 11 11.03 -36.51 14.36
C VAL A 11 12.50 -36.20 14.06
N GLY A 12 12.71 -35.36 13.03
CA GLY A 12 14.00 -35.10 12.41
C GLY A 12 15.15 -34.78 13.37
N ASP A 13 16.34 -35.19 12.94
CA ASP A 13 17.64 -35.03 13.60
C ASP A 13 17.77 -33.68 14.33
N PRO A 14 18.15 -33.66 15.63
CA PRO A 14 18.40 -32.41 16.37
C PRO A 14 19.40 -31.47 15.67
N SER A 15 20.30 -32.00 14.85
CA SER A 15 21.23 -31.21 14.02
C SER A 15 20.55 -30.50 12.84
N GLN A 16 19.32 -30.83 12.45
CA GLN A 16 18.59 -30.13 11.39
C GLN A 16 17.59 -29.10 11.96
N ARG A 17 17.25 -29.19 13.24
CA ARG A 17 16.35 -28.26 13.92
C ARG A 17 16.89 -26.82 13.95
N TRP A 18 18.20 -26.63 14.05
CA TRP A 18 18.79 -25.28 14.01
C TRP A 18 18.76 -24.68 12.61
N LEU A 19 18.98 -25.48 11.55
CA LEU A 19 18.84 -25.05 10.16
C LEU A 19 17.40 -24.66 9.82
N VAL A 20 16.42 -25.44 10.28
CA VAL A 20 14.99 -25.12 10.11
C VAL A 20 14.60 -23.85 10.87
N ARG A 21 15.11 -23.63 12.08
CA ARG A 21 14.90 -22.38 12.83
C ARG A 21 15.58 -21.17 12.18
N LEU A 22 16.76 -21.37 11.59
CA LEU A 22 17.47 -20.33 10.83
C LEU A 22 16.73 -19.99 9.53
N ALA A 23 16.19 -20.99 8.85
CA ALA A 23 15.37 -20.81 7.65
C ALA A 23 14.02 -20.11 7.97
N GLN A 24 13.36 -20.49 9.08
CA GLN A 24 12.14 -19.83 9.56
C GLN A 24 12.37 -18.37 9.98
N ARG A 25 13.57 -18.04 10.47
CA ARG A 25 13.98 -16.65 10.79
C ARG A 25 14.83 -16.02 9.70
N GLY A 26 14.94 -16.66 8.53
CA GLY A 26 15.89 -16.28 7.50
C GLY A 26 15.62 -14.87 6.97
N SER A 27 14.35 -14.51 6.78
CA SER A 27 13.95 -13.16 6.38
C SER A 27 14.34 -12.09 7.40
N LEU A 28 14.14 -12.35 8.69
CA LEU A 28 14.53 -11.42 9.76
C LEU A 28 16.05 -11.28 9.88
N LEU A 29 16.79 -12.39 9.76
CA LEU A 29 18.25 -12.38 9.78
C LEU A 29 18.84 -11.64 8.58
N VAL A 30 18.29 -11.87 7.38
CA VAL A 30 18.66 -11.15 6.16
C VAL A 30 18.35 -9.67 6.29
N PHE A 31 17.16 -9.31 6.79
CA PHE A 31 16.79 -7.92 7.04
C PHE A 31 17.78 -7.24 8.01
N LEU A 32 18.10 -7.89 9.13
CA LEU A 32 19.02 -7.34 10.12
C LEU A 32 20.45 -7.21 9.58
N ALA A 33 20.92 -8.19 8.79
CA ALA A 33 22.21 -8.15 8.15
C ALA A 33 22.31 -6.98 7.14
N ILE A 34 21.27 -6.77 6.33
CA ILE A 34 21.19 -5.63 5.40
C ILE A 34 21.19 -4.31 6.17
N LEU A 35 20.40 -4.21 7.25
CA LEU A 35 20.30 -3.00 8.07
C LEU A 35 21.65 -2.65 8.71
N LEU A 36 22.34 -3.63 9.30
CA LEU A 36 23.67 -3.43 9.88
C LEU A 36 24.71 -3.08 8.79
N GLY A 37 24.63 -3.71 7.63
CA GLY A 37 25.48 -3.40 6.48
C GLY A 37 25.37 -1.95 6.05
N PHE A 38 24.15 -1.44 5.90
CA PHE A 38 23.91 -0.02 5.58
C PHE A 38 24.26 0.92 6.75
N ALA A 39 23.99 0.53 7.99
CA ALA A 39 24.32 1.34 9.16
C ALA A 39 25.82 1.67 9.28
N VAL A 40 26.68 0.75 8.84
CA VAL A 40 28.13 0.95 8.84
C VAL A 40 28.62 1.58 7.53
N SER A 41 28.05 1.18 6.39
CA SER A 41 28.59 1.56 5.07
C SER A 41 28.06 2.90 4.53
N ALA A 42 26.88 3.33 4.95
CA ALA A 42 26.22 4.54 4.45
C ALA A 42 26.19 5.64 5.51
N PRO A 43 26.91 6.77 5.31
CA PRO A 43 26.82 7.94 6.18
C PRO A 43 25.37 8.41 6.29
N ASN A 44 24.94 8.79 7.50
CA ASN A 44 23.58 9.27 7.80
C ASN A 44 22.44 8.24 7.63
N PHE A 45 22.72 6.95 7.39
CA PHE A 45 21.67 5.93 7.25
C PHE A 45 20.73 5.86 8.47
N LEU A 46 21.30 5.90 9.69
CA LEU A 46 20.52 5.93 10.95
C LEU A 46 20.23 7.36 11.45
N SER A 47 20.43 8.38 10.61
CA SER A 47 20.07 9.75 11.00
C SER A 47 18.56 9.90 11.16
N ILE A 48 18.14 10.78 12.07
CA ILE A 48 16.71 11.09 12.29
C ILE A 48 16.05 11.51 10.98
N GLY A 49 16.72 12.35 10.17
CA GLY A 49 16.19 12.78 8.87
C GLY A 49 15.95 11.62 7.91
N ASN A 50 16.90 10.67 7.78
CA ASN A 50 16.71 9.51 6.93
C ASN A 50 15.59 8.59 7.44
N ILE A 51 15.56 8.34 8.76
CA ILE A 51 14.50 7.52 9.39
C ILE A 51 13.13 8.16 9.16
N SER A 52 13.00 9.47 9.39
CA SER A 52 11.76 10.21 9.15
C SER A 52 11.32 10.16 7.69
N ASN A 53 12.25 10.28 6.74
CA ASN A 53 11.94 10.17 5.30
C ASN A 53 11.47 8.76 4.92
N VAL A 54 12.15 7.72 5.43
CA VAL A 54 11.74 6.32 5.20
C VAL A 54 10.35 6.07 5.79
N PHE A 55 10.06 6.58 6.99
CA PHE A 55 8.74 6.49 7.59
C PHE A 55 7.67 7.22 6.79
N ALA A 56 7.95 8.44 6.31
CA ALA A 56 7.02 9.21 5.49
C ALA A 56 6.67 8.49 4.18
N GLN A 57 7.66 7.92 3.49
CA GLN A 57 7.45 7.11 2.28
C GLN A 57 6.67 5.83 2.58
N SER A 58 7.01 5.15 3.68
CA SER A 58 6.31 3.94 4.12
C SER A 58 4.86 4.23 4.52
N ALA A 59 4.56 5.43 5.03
CA ALA A 59 3.21 5.82 5.42
C ALA A 59 2.26 5.90 4.22
N VAL A 60 2.73 6.40 3.06
CA VAL A 60 1.94 6.41 1.82
C VAL A 60 1.55 4.98 1.42
N LEU A 61 2.52 4.06 1.41
CA LEU A 61 2.27 2.64 1.13
C LEU A 61 1.36 2.00 2.19
N GLY A 62 1.51 2.38 3.45
CA GLY A 62 0.66 1.94 4.55
C GLY A 62 -0.81 2.35 4.35
N ILE A 63 -1.06 3.59 3.92
CA ILE A 63 -2.43 4.06 3.63
C ILE A 63 -3.04 3.24 2.49
N LEU A 64 -2.28 2.99 1.42
CA LEU A 64 -2.72 2.13 0.33
C LEU A 64 -3.00 0.69 0.81
N ALA A 65 -2.12 0.11 1.62
CA ALA A 65 -2.30 -1.24 2.17
C ALA A 65 -3.54 -1.34 3.07
N LEU A 66 -3.83 -0.30 3.86
CA LEU A 66 -5.05 -0.22 4.65
C LEU A 66 -6.31 -0.14 3.77
N GLY A 67 -6.28 0.64 2.69
CA GLY A 67 -7.36 0.65 1.70
C GLY A 67 -7.56 -0.71 1.03
N LEU A 68 -6.47 -1.37 0.63
CA LEU A 68 -6.50 -2.72 0.06
C LEU A 68 -7.04 -3.75 1.07
N THR A 69 -6.79 -3.55 2.37
CA THR A 69 -7.36 -4.42 3.42
C THR A 69 -8.88 -4.41 3.38
N CYS A 70 -9.52 -3.26 3.13
CA CYS A 70 -10.97 -3.20 2.96
C CYS A 70 -11.46 -3.98 1.72
N VAL A 71 -10.72 -3.91 0.62
CA VAL A 71 -11.01 -4.68 -0.60
C VAL A 71 -10.90 -6.18 -0.32
N VAL A 72 -9.82 -6.61 0.33
CA VAL A 72 -9.58 -8.02 0.73
C VAL A 72 -10.71 -8.54 1.61
N ILE A 73 -11.08 -7.79 2.66
CA ILE A 73 -12.15 -8.18 3.58
C ILE A 73 -13.50 -8.27 2.83
N GLY A 74 -13.81 -7.29 1.97
CA GLY A 74 -15.04 -7.29 1.18
C GLY A 74 -15.08 -8.36 0.08
N GLY A 75 -13.92 -8.89 -0.33
CA GLY A 75 -13.79 -9.90 -1.38
C GLY A 75 -14.19 -11.32 -1.00
N GLY A 76 -14.37 -11.62 0.29
CA GLY A 76 -14.74 -12.95 0.77
C GLY A 76 -13.56 -13.93 0.88
N SER A 77 -13.86 -15.23 0.98
CA SER A 77 -12.86 -16.27 1.32
C SER A 77 -11.91 -16.64 0.18
N ASN A 78 -12.20 -16.24 -1.06
CA ASN A 78 -11.39 -16.58 -2.22
C ASN A 78 -10.77 -15.34 -2.85
N VAL A 79 -9.46 -15.21 -2.66
CA VAL A 79 -8.62 -14.12 -3.19
C VAL A 79 -8.61 -14.03 -4.73
N VAL A 80 -8.96 -15.13 -5.41
CA VAL A 80 -9.06 -15.16 -6.88
C VAL A 80 -10.40 -14.59 -7.36
N SER A 81 -11.47 -14.80 -6.57
CA SER A 81 -12.83 -14.37 -6.90
C SER A 81 -13.17 -13.00 -6.32
N GLY A 82 -12.35 -12.47 -5.43
CA GLY A 82 -12.57 -11.23 -4.69
C GLY A 82 -11.29 -10.74 -4.04
N GLY A 83 -11.24 -9.48 -3.64
CA GLY A 83 -10.22 -9.05 -2.67
C GLY A 83 -8.86 -8.66 -3.24
N LEU A 84 -8.74 -8.47 -4.55
CA LEU A 84 -7.53 -7.91 -5.17
C LEU A 84 -7.86 -6.64 -5.93
N ASP A 85 -6.99 -5.64 -5.81
CA ASP A 85 -7.00 -4.43 -6.64
C ASP A 85 -5.58 -4.08 -7.07
N LEU A 86 -5.28 -4.32 -8.35
CA LEU A 86 -3.98 -3.99 -8.95
C LEU A 86 -3.94 -2.56 -9.49
N SER A 87 -5.10 -1.92 -9.66
CA SER A 87 -5.19 -0.57 -10.19
C SER A 87 -4.84 0.50 -9.15
N LEU A 88 -4.78 0.15 -7.85
CA LEU A 88 -4.54 1.07 -6.74
C LEU A 88 -3.28 1.94 -6.93
N ALA A 89 -2.18 1.34 -7.41
CA ALA A 89 -0.94 2.06 -7.64
C ALA A 89 -1.04 3.04 -8.82
N ALA A 90 -1.66 2.62 -9.93
CA ALA A 90 -1.93 3.51 -11.07
C ALA A 90 -2.89 4.64 -10.70
N ASN A 91 -3.89 4.35 -9.86
CA ASN A 91 -4.84 5.33 -9.36
C ASN A 91 -4.16 6.38 -8.47
N LEU A 92 -3.19 5.97 -7.64
CA LEU A 92 -2.35 6.92 -6.88
C LEU A 92 -1.61 7.87 -7.84
N GLY A 93 -0.98 7.35 -8.90
CA GLY A 93 -0.28 8.14 -9.91
C GLY A 93 -1.21 9.14 -10.61
N LEU A 94 -2.36 8.67 -11.11
CA LEU A 94 -3.37 9.53 -11.71
C LEU A 94 -3.86 10.60 -10.74
N CYS A 95 -4.14 10.26 -9.48
CA CYS A 95 -4.58 11.23 -8.47
C CYS A 95 -3.51 12.30 -8.19
N ALA A 96 -2.24 11.91 -8.13
CA ALA A 96 -1.13 12.85 -7.99
C ALA A 96 -1.04 13.79 -9.20
N ALA A 97 -1.15 13.26 -10.43
CA ALA A 97 -1.15 14.04 -11.66
C ALA A 97 -2.34 15.00 -11.76
N VAL A 98 -3.53 14.56 -11.36
CA VAL A 98 -4.75 15.40 -11.30
C VAL A 98 -4.59 16.52 -10.28
N TYR A 99 -4.13 16.21 -9.07
CA TYR A 99 -3.91 17.24 -8.05
C TYR A 99 -2.90 18.28 -8.55
N SER A 100 -1.76 17.82 -9.06
CA SER A 100 -0.70 18.66 -9.58
C SER A 100 -1.19 19.57 -10.70
N SER A 101 -1.92 19.01 -11.65
CA SER A 101 -2.47 19.75 -12.78
C SER A 101 -3.45 20.83 -12.32
N LEU A 102 -4.36 20.51 -11.39
CA LEU A 102 -5.32 21.46 -10.84
C LEU A 102 -4.63 22.59 -10.06
N ASN A 103 -3.64 22.25 -9.25
CA ASN A 103 -2.87 23.25 -8.50
C ASN A 103 -2.08 24.17 -9.44
N ASN A 104 -1.46 23.62 -10.48
CA ASN A 104 -0.69 24.37 -11.47
C ASN A 104 -1.56 25.33 -12.32
N VAL A 105 -2.85 25.05 -12.49
CA VAL A 105 -3.80 25.98 -13.14
C VAL A 105 -4.49 26.92 -12.14
N GLY A 106 -4.04 26.96 -10.89
CA GLY A 106 -4.44 27.96 -9.90
C GLY A 106 -5.66 27.61 -9.05
N PHE A 107 -6.08 26.33 -9.00
CA PHE A 107 -7.16 25.93 -8.09
C PHE A 107 -6.70 26.01 -6.64
N GLU A 108 -7.61 26.43 -5.76
CA GLU A 108 -7.38 26.40 -4.32
C GLU A 108 -7.17 24.95 -3.84
N ALA A 109 -6.33 24.77 -2.83
CA ALA A 109 -5.91 23.43 -2.39
C ALA A 109 -7.09 22.52 -2.04
N TRP A 110 -8.14 23.04 -1.41
CA TRP A 110 -9.33 22.28 -1.04
C TRP A 110 -10.15 21.83 -2.26
N GLN A 111 -10.21 22.64 -3.32
CA GLN A 111 -10.89 22.30 -4.57
C GLN A 111 -10.14 21.20 -5.30
N ALA A 112 -8.81 21.34 -5.38
CA ALA A 112 -7.93 20.32 -5.95
C ALA A 112 -8.09 18.99 -5.21
N ILE A 113 -8.07 19.00 -3.87
CA ILE A 113 -8.32 17.80 -3.05
C ILE A 113 -9.68 17.18 -3.39
N GLY A 114 -10.76 17.96 -3.41
CA GLY A 114 -12.10 17.45 -3.68
C GLY A 114 -12.21 16.75 -5.04
N LEU A 115 -11.66 17.37 -6.09
CA LEU A 115 -11.66 16.83 -7.45
C LEU A 115 -10.75 15.60 -7.58
N THR A 116 -9.58 15.60 -6.94
CA THR A 116 -8.68 14.45 -6.90
C THR A 116 -9.33 13.26 -6.19
N LEU A 117 -9.98 13.48 -5.04
CA LEU A 117 -10.72 12.43 -4.33
C LEU A 117 -11.88 11.88 -5.17
N ALA A 118 -12.61 12.76 -5.87
CA ALA A 118 -13.65 12.35 -6.79
C ALA A 118 -13.10 11.49 -7.94
N CYS A 119 -11.94 11.84 -8.51
CA CYS A 119 -11.27 11.05 -9.53
C CYS A 119 -10.91 9.64 -9.02
N GLY A 120 -10.28 9.54 -7.85
CA GLY A 120 -9.93 8.26 -7.25
C GLY A 120 -11.14 7.39 -6.91
N LEU A 121 -12.23 8.01 -6.43
CA LEU A 121 -13.51 7.33 -6.17
C LEU A 121 -14.17 6.83 -7.46
N LEU A 122 -14.14 7.61 -8.53
CA LEU A 122 -14.67 7.19 -9.83
C LEU A 122 -13.93 5.96 -10.36
N VAL A 123 -12.61 5.93 -10.25
CA VAL A 123 -11.82 4.74 -10.62
C VAL A 123 -12.23 3.52 -9.80
N GLY A 124 -12.33 3.65 -8.47
CA GLY A 124 -12.79 2.57 -7.60
C GLY A 124 -14.21 2.10 -7.94
N ALA A 125 -15.12 3.03 -8.24
CA ALA A 125 -16.49 2.74 -8.65
C ALA A 125 -16.53 2.00 -10.00
N LEU A 126 -15.70 2.39 -10.98
CA LEU A 126 -15.58 1.70 -12.26
C LEU A 126 -15.09 0.26 -12.08
N ASN A 127 -14.11 0.03 -11.20
CA ASN A 127 -13.66 -1.33 -10.88
C ASN A 127 -14.76 -2.17 -10.24
N GLY A 128 -15.45 -1.62 -9.23
CA GLY A 128 -16.58 -2.30 -8.59
C GLY A 128 -17.70 -2.62 -9.57
N LEU A 129 -18.03 -1.68 -10.46
CA LEU A 129 -19.04 -1.84 -11.48
C LEU A 129 -18.65 -2.90 -12.52
N ALA A 130 -17.39 -2.92 -12.95
CA ALA A 130 -16.88 -3.93 -13.87
C ALA A 130 -16.98 -5.34 -13.27
N VAL A 131 -16.69 -5.49 -11.99
CA VAL A 131 -16.83 -6.79 -11.29
C VAL A 131 -18.32 -7.18 -11.18
N VAL A 132 -19.18 -6.27 -10.75
CA VAL A 132 -20.61 -6.59 -10.47
C VAL A 132 -21.43 -6.76 -11.75
N LEU A 133 -21.32 -5.84 -12.71
CA LEU A 133 -22.14 -5.85 -13.93
C LEU A 133 -21.56 -6.74 -15.03
N LEU A 134 -20.25 -6.64 -15.29
CA LEU A 134 -19.61 -7.39 -16.36
C LEU A 134 -19.20 -8.80 -15.93
N ARG A 135 -19.35 -9.12 -14.62
CA ARG A 135 -18.99 -10.42 -14.02
C ARG A 135 -17.54 -10.81 -14.31
N LEU A 136 -16.67 -9.82 -14.44
CA LEU A 136 -15.25 -10.04 -14.65
C LEU A 136 -14.59 -10.45 -13.34
N PRO A 137 -13.66 -11.41 -13.36
CA PRO A 137 -12.79 -11.66 -12.21
C PRO A 137 -12.08 -10.36 -11.78
N PRO A 138 -12.06 -10.01 -10.47
CA PRO A 138 -11.51 -8.73 -9.99
C PRO A 138 -10.07 -8.46 -10.42
N LEU A 139 -9.23 -9.51 -10.45
CA LEU A 139 -7.86 -9.41 -10.94
C LEU A 139 -7.80 -8.91 -12.39
N LEU A 140 -8.65 -9.44 -13.27
CA LEU A 140 -8.68 -9.05 -14.69
C LEU A 140 -9.26 -7.63 -14.87
N ALA A 141 -10.33 -7.32 -14.13
CA ALA A 141 -10.93 -5.99 -14.17
C ALA A 141 -9.93 -4.91 -13.73
N THR A 142 -9.26 -5.12 -12.59
CA THR A 142 -8.32 -4.14 -12.04
C THR A 142 -7.01 -4.09 -12.81
N LEU A 143 -6.55 -5.18 -13.43
CA LEU A 143 -5.43 -5.16 -14.40
C LEU A 143 -5.76 -4.33 -15.65
N ALA A 144 -6.96 -4.50 -16.21
CA ALA A 144 -7.39 -3.72 -17.37
C ALA A 144 -7.48 -2.23 -17.01
N SER A 145 -8.13 -1.90 -15.90
CA SER A 145 -8.20 -0.54 -15.38
C SER A 145 -6.82 0.05 -15.10
N MET A 146 -5.91 -0.71 -14.49
CA MET A 146 -4.53 -0.26 -14.23
C MET A 146 -3.85 0.26 -15.51
N ASN A 147 -3.96 -0.48 -16.61
CA ASN A 147 -3.37 -0.07 -17.89
C ASN A 147 -4.04 1.17 -18.48
N LEU A 148 -5.38 1.26 -18.39
CA LEU A 148 -6.12 2.44 -18.85
C LEU A 148 -5.76 3.69 -18.04
N ILE A 149 -5.72 3.57 -16.71
CA ILE A 149 -5.39 4.65 -15.78
C ILE A 149 -3.95 5.11 -16.01
N ALA A 150 -3.00 4.18 -16.15
CA ALA A 150 -1.61 4.51 -16.46
C ALA A 150 -1.48 5.26 -17.80
N GLY A 151 -2.26 4.87 -18.81
CA GLY A 151 -2.34 5.60 -20.08
C GLY A 151 -2.92 7.01 -19.93
N LEU A 152 -3.98 7.17 -19.13
CA LEU A 152 -4.57 8.48 -18.84
C LEU A 152 -3.61 9.39 -18.07
N GLU A 153 -2.92 8.84 -17.06
CA GLU A 153 -1.86 9.53 -16.33
C GLU A 153 -0.76 10.00 -17.29
N LEU A 154 -0.33 9.14 -18.22
CA LEU A 154 0.70 9.47 -19.21
C LEU A 154 0.26 10.63 -20.12
N VAL A 155 -0.99 10.62 -20.57
CA VAL A 155 -1.56 11.70 -21.39
C VAL A 155 -1.68 12.99 -20.58
N LEU A 156 -2.08 12.92 -19.32
CA LEU A 156 -2.22 14.09 -18.45
C LEU A 156 -0.86 14.71 -18.12
N THR A 157 0.14 13.88 -17.82
CA THR A 157 1.50 14.30 -17.46
C THR A 157 2.39 14.60 -18.67
N GLN A 158 1.92 14.28 -19.88
CA GLN A 158 2.72 14.34 -21.12
C GLN A 158 4.04 13.56 -21.00
N ASN A 159 4.04 12.45 -20.24
CA ASN A 159 5.23 11.65 -19.93
C ASN A 159 6.36 12.45 -19.25
N THR A 160 6.00 13.42 -18.41
CA THR A 160 6.94 14.24 -17.63
C THR A 160 6.58 14.28 -16.15
N VAL A 161 7.54 14.67 -15.31
CA VAL A 161 7.27 14.90 -13.89
C VAL A 161 6.59 16.26 -13.75
N LEU A 162 5.37 16.26 -13.24
CA LEU A 162 4.66 17.50 -12.94
C LEU A 162 5.14 18.07 -11.59
N ALA A 163 6.05 19.03 -11.66
CA ALA A 163 6.41 19.82 -10.49
C ALA A 163 5.18 20.61 -10.02
N THR A 164 4.98 20.68 -8.70
CA THR A 164 3.85 21.36 -8.07
C THR A 164 4.37 22.16 -6.91
N ASP A 165 4.16 23.47 -6.92
CA ASP A 165 4.47 24.34 -5.80
C ASP A 165 3.22 24.47 -4.91
N SER A 166 3.13 23.58 -3.92
CA SER A 166 1.97 23.51 -3.03
C SER A 166 2.43 23.41 -1.59
N ALA A 167 2.12 24.44 -0.80
CA ALA A 167 2.36 24.47 0.63
C ALA A 167 1.74 23.26 1.35
N LEU A 168 0.63 22.71 0.82
CA LEU A 168 0.02 21.51 1.36
C LEU A 168 0.90 20.28 1.11
N LEU A 169 1.42 20.08 -0.11
CA LEU A 169 2.33 18.97 -0.38
C LEU A 169 3.61 19.09 0.43
N ASP A 170 4.18 20.29 0.53
CA ASP A 170 5.39 20.51 1.31
C ASP A 170 5.17 20.17 2.78
N SER A 171 4.01 20.58 3.34
CA SER A 171 3.63 20.26 4.71
C SER A 171 3.42 18.76 4.95
N LEU A 172 2.92 18.02 3.96
CA LEU A 172 2.73 16.57 4.07
C LEU A 172 4.07 15.82 3.90
N ALA A 173 4.87 16.21 2.91
CA ALA A 173 6.11 15.53 2.54
C ALA A 173 7.24 15.77 3.54
N SER A 174 7.38 17.00 4.02
CA SER A 174 8.51 17.42 4.88
C SER A 174 8.09 17.91 6.26
N GLY A 175 6.81 18.18 6.48
CA GLY A 175 6.31 18.65 7.76
C GLY A 175 6.42 17.58 8.84
N ALA A 176 6.75 18.03 10.04
CA ALA A 176 6.81 17.19 11.23
C ALA A 176 6.04 17.83 12.37
N TRP A 177 5.31 17.01 13.11
CA TRP A 177 4.55 17.40 14.28
C TRP A 177 4.90 16.48 15.45
N LEU A 178 5.31 17.07 16.57
CA LEU A 178 5.82 16.34 17.74
C LEU A 178 6.99 15.39 17.41
N GLY A 179 7.80 15.73 16.41
CA GLY A 179 8.92 14.90 15.93
C GLY A 179 8.50 13.74 15.01
N ILE A 180 7.22 13.62 14.67
CA ILE A 180 6.66 12.59 13.80
C ILE A 180 6.28 13.21 12.45
N PRO A 181 6.62 12.58 11.30
CA PRO A 181 6.24 13.09 9.98
C PRO A 181 4.72 13.27 9.83
N ALA A 182 4.29 14.32 9.14
CA ALA A 182 2.87 14.62 8.91
C ALA A 182 2.12 13.44 8.25
N LEU A 183 2.74 12.77 7.28
CA LEU A 183 2.18 11.57 6.63
C LEU A 183 1.92 10.41 7.60
N ALA A 184 2.69 10.28 8.69
CA ALA A 184 2.43 9.26 9.70
C ALA A 184 1.15 9.57 10.49
N TRP A 185 0.86 10.86 10.75
CA TRP A 185 -0.42 11.26 11.35
C TRP A 185 -1.59 10.99 10.41
N VAL A 186 -1.42 11.20 9.10
CA VAL A 186 -2.44 10.83 8.10
C VAL A 186 -2.67 9.32 8.12
N LEU A 187 -1.62 8.51 8.10
CA LEU A 187 -1.72 7.05 8.22
C LEU A 187 -2.48 6.63 9.48
N LEU A 188 -2.11 7.17 10.65
CA LEU A 188 -2.78 6.85 11.91
C LEU A 188 -4.26 7.27 11.90
N SER A 189 -4.57 8.41 11.29
CA SER A 189 -5.94 8.90 11.16
C SER A 189 -6.78 7.99 10.26
N VAL A 190 -6.22 7.57 9.12
CA VAL A 190 -6.88 6.61 8.21
C VAL A 190 -7.04 5.24 8.90
N ALA A 191 -6.02 4.76 9.60
CA ALA A 191 -6.07 3.52 10.35
C ALA A 191 -7.16 3.56 11.43
N ALA A 192 -7.24 4.64 12.21
CA ALA A 192 -8.27 4.84 13.23
C ALA A 192 -9.67 4.90 12.60
N LEU A 193 -9.84 5.64 11.50
CA LEU A 193 -11.10 5.71 10.77
C LEU A 193 -11.55 4.33 10.28
N LEU A 194 -10.67 3.57 9.63
CA LEU A 194 -10.98 2.23 9.14
C LEU A 194 -11.26 1.25 10.27
N TRP A 195 -10.49 1.32 11.36
CA TRP A 195 -10.74 0.53 12.55
C TRP A 195 -12.14 0.79 13.13
N LEU A 196 -12.54 2.07 13.24
CA LEU A 196 -13.90 2.43 13.66
C LEU A 196 -14.95 1.88 12.69
N LEU A 197 -14.76 2.08 11.38
CA LEU A 197 -15.70 1.61 10.37
C LEU A 197 -15.89 0.09 10.41
N ILE A 198 -14.79 -0.66 10.52
CA ILE A 198 -14.83 -2.13 10.57
C ILE A 198 -15.49 -2.62 11.86
N GLN A 199 -15.24 -1.97 13.01
CA GLN A 199 -15.89 -2.37 14.27
C GLN A 199 -17.40 -2.14 14.29
N HIS A 200 -17.89 -1.16 13.54
CA HIS A 200 -19.32 -0.85 13.49
C HIS A 200 -20.07 -1.61 12.40
N GLN A 201 -19.39 -2.44 11.60
CA GLN A 201 -20.03 -3.33 10.63
C GLN A 201 -20.30 -4.68 11.33
N PRO A 202 -21.56 -4.98 11.72
CA PRO A 202 -21.88 -6.32 12.19
C PRO A 202 -21.68 -7.27 11.02
N LEU A 203 -20.67 -8.14 11.11
CA LEU A 203 -20.50 -9.25 10.18
C LEU A 203 -21.69 -10.21 10.40
N SER A 204 -22.78 -9.99 9.67
CA SER A 204 -23.97 -10.85 9.61
C SER A 204 -23.93 -11.76 8.39
#